data_AF-A0A8S1HI47-F1
#
_entry.id   AF-A0A8S1HI47-F1
#
_cell.length_a   1.000
_cell.length_b   1.000
_cell.length_c   1.000
_cell.angle_alpha   90.00
_cell.angle_beta   90.00
_cell.angle_gamma   90.00
#
_symmetry.space_group_name_H-M   'P 1'
#
loop_
_entity.id
_entity.type
_entity.pdbx_description
1 polymer ?
#
loop_
_entity_poly.entity_id
_entity_poly.type
_entity_poly.pdbx_seq_one_letter_code
_entity_poly.pdbx_strand_id
1 'polypeptide(L)'
;MDKDHRSYTYSLAKRYQARENLRCLKLMSYLVATVVATIVVNGILTSIVKNNYVSANGGFVLMAISEALLNLNALWITLVTIMSMPAWRSAFLQSVPLLKKLGSIKKPNKIHDKKKQETDQYFEQLKKSW
;
A
#
# COMPACT_ATOMS: atom_id res chain seq x y z
N MET A 1 13.69 -40.80 2.41
CA MET A 1 12.88 -39.87 1.58
C MET A 1 12.31 -38.68 2.33
N ASP A 2 12.28 -38.67 3.67
CA ASP A 2 11.59 -37.63 4.46
C ASP A 2 12.41 -36.35 4.76
N LYS A 3 13.74 -36.38 4.56
CA LYS A 3 14.62 -35.22 4.80
C LYS A 3 14.59 -34.17 3.68
N ASP A 4 14.48 -34.62 2.42
CA ASP A 4 14.44 -33.72 1.26
C ASP A 4 13.16 -32.88 1.21
N HIS A 5 12.02 -33.50 1.54
CA HIS A 5 10.73 -32.81 1.53
C HIS A 5 10.68 -31.68 2.58
N ARG A 6 11.22 -31.91 3.79
CA ARG A 6 11.33 -30.88 4.84
C ARG A 6 12.26 -29.73 4.44
N SER A 7 13.40 -30.03 3.80
CA SER A 7 14.33 -29.02 3.31
C SER A 7 13.70 -28.16 2.21
N TYR A 8 12.98 -28.79 1.28
CA TYR A 8 12.27 -28.10 0.20
C TYR A 8 11.15 -27.18 0.71
N THR A 9 10.31 -27.67 1.62
CA THR A 9 9.22 -26.90 2.22
C THR A 9 9.76 -25.73 3.07
N TYR A 10 10.86 -25.93 3.79
CA TYR A 10 11.53 -24.88 4.55
C TYR A 10 12.14 -23.79 3.65
N SER A 11 12.72 -24.18 2.51
CA SER A 11 13.20 -23.25 1.48
C SER A 11 12.06 -22.44 0.86
N LEU A 12 10.90 -23.06 0.64
CA LEU A 12 9.72 -22.42 0.09
C LEU A 12 9.12 -21.37 1.04
N ALA A 13 8.94 -21.72 2.32
CA ALA A 13 8.44 -20.82 3.35
C ALA A 13 9.35 -19.58 3.51
N LYS A 14 10.67 -19.77 3.50
CA LYS A 14 11.64 -18.66 3.54
C LYS A 14 11.54 -17.73 2.35
N ARG A 15 11.38 -18.26 1.14
CA ARG A 15 11.19 -17.44 -0.08
C ARG A 15 9.88 -16.65 -0.03
N TYR A 16 8.82 -17.23 0.52
CA TYR A 16 7.56 -16.54 0.71
C TYR A 16 7.68 -15.39 1.71
N GLN A 17 8.25 -15.67 2.88
CA GLN A 17 8.51 -14.65 3.91
C GLN A 17 9.38 -13.51 3.37
N ALA A 18 10.45 -13.82 2.63
CA ALA A 18 11.30 -12.80 2.02
C ALA A 18 10.54 -11.93 1.02
N ARG A 19 9.66 -12.53 0.19
CA ARG A 19 8.86 -11.79 -0.79
C ARG A 19 7.82 -10.89 -0.12
N GLU A 20 7.18 -11.36 0.93
CA GLU A 20 6.19 -10.57 1.66
C GLU A 20 6.84 -9.47 2.50
N ASN A 21 7.99 -9.74 3.12
CA ASN A 21 8.79 -8.75 3.82
C ASN A 21 9.26 -7.63 2.87
N LEU A 22 9.68 -7.97 1.65
CA LEU A 22 10.04 -6.95 0.64
C LEU A 22 8.85 -6.07 0.26
N ARG A 23 7.62 -6.60 0.22
CA ARG A 23 6.42 -5.79 -0.01
C ARG A 23 6.11 -4.90 1.19
N CYS A 24 6.21 -5.44 2.40
CA CYS A 24 6.03 -4.69 3.64
C CYS A 24 7.04 -3.55 3.76
N LEU A 25 8.32 -3.80 3.44
CA LEU A 25 9.37 -2.77 3.42
C LEU A 25 9.09 -1.69 2.37
N LYS A 26 8.64 -2.05 1.16
CA LYS A 26 8.23 -1.06 0.15
C LYS A 26 7.07 -0.21 0.65
N LEU A 27 6.05 -0.83 1.24
CA LEU A 27 4.93 -0.11 1.85
C LEU A 27 5.41 0.85 2.94
N MET A 28 6.26 0.37 3.85
CA MET A 28 6.85 1.18 4.90
C MET A 28 7.62 2.36 4.34
N SER A 29 8.40 2.16 3.28
CA SER A 29 9.12 3.26 2.61
C SER A 29 8.18 4.31 2.01
N TYR A 30 7.06 3.89 1.40
CA TYR A 30 6.05 4.82 0.91
C TYR A 30 5.37 5.57 2.04
N LEU A 31 4.99 4.89 3.13
CA LEU A 31 4.38 5.53 4.29
C LEU A 31 5.30 6.57 4.92
N VAL A 32 6.56 6.21 5.16
CA VAL A 32 7.58 7.14 5.68
C VAL A 32 7.75 8.32 4.72
N ALA A 33 7.85 8.08 3.41
CA ALA A 33 7.96 9.16 2.44
C ALA A 33 6.74 10.09 2.45
N THR A 34 5.52 9.55 2.62
CA THR A 34 4.29 10.34 2.68
C THR A 34 4.27 11.21 3.94
N VAL A 35 4.65 10.66 5.09
CA VAL A 35 4.71 11.40 6.38
C VAL A 35 5.80 12.48 6.35
N VAL A 36 6.98 12.17 5.81
CA VAL A 36 8.06 13.16 5.68
C VAL A 36 7.62 14.29 4.75
N ALA A 37 7.01 13.95 3.60
CA ALA A 37 6.50 14.95 2.67
C ALA A 37 5.45 15.87 3.31
N THR A 38 4.51 15.33 4.08
CA THR A 38 3.49 16.17 4.76
C THR A 38 4.10 17.08 5.81
N ILE A 39 5.09 16.61 6.59
CA ILE A 39 5.80 17.45 7.56
C ILE A 39 6.54 18.59 6.86
N VAL A 40 7.28 18.29 5.77
CA VAL A 40 8.03 19.29 5.01
C VAL A 40 7.09 20.34 4.41
N VAL A 41 6.00 19.92 3.78
CA VAL A 41 5.00 20.85 3.19
C VAL A 41 4.40 21.76 4.26
N ASN A 42 4.03 21.20 5.43
CA ASN A 42 3.52 22.01 6.54
C ASN A 42 4.56 22.99 7.07
N GLY A 43 5.81 22.56 7.25
CA GLY A 43 6.90 23.42 7.69
C GLY A 43 7.13 24.61 6.75
N ILE A 44 7.06 24.38 5.44
CA ILE A 44 7.14 25.46 4.42
C ILE A 44 5.95 26.41 4.58
N LEU A 45 4.73 25.88 4.71
CA LEU A 45 3.52 26.69 4.81
C LEU A 45 3.54 27.60 6.04
N THR A 46 3.89 27.06 7.21
CA THR A 46 4.02 27.83 8.45
C THR A 46 5.14 28.87 8.35
N SER A 47 6.25 28.54 7.69
CA SER A 47 7.36 29.48 7.48
C SER A 47 6.99 30.65 6.58
N ILE A 48 6.17 30.41 5.54
CA ILE A 48 5.64 31.47 4.66
C ILE A 48 4.81 32.46 5.46
N VAL A 49 3.90 31.95 6.29
CA VAL A 49 3.03 32.79 7.12
C VAL A 49 3.83 33.56 8.18
N LYS A 50 4.77 32.90 8.87
CA LYS A 50 5.59 33.53 9.91
C LYS A 50 6.45 34.68 9.39
N ASN A 51 6.97 34.56 8.18
CA ASN A 51 7.81 35.59 7.56
C ASN A 51 7.00 36.72 6.87
N ASN A 52 5.67 36.73 7.01
CA ASN A 52 4.77 37.72 6.40
C ASN A 52 4.89 37.82 4.87
N TYR A 53 5.25 36.72 4.19
CA TYR A 53 5.29 36.68 2.72
C TYR A 53 3.89 36.76 2.07
N VAL A 54 2.82 36.61 2.86
CA VAL A 54 1.42 36.59 2.43
C VAL A 54 0.61 37.57 3.28
N SER A 55 -0.45 38.13 2.69
CA SER A 55 -1.40 39.02 3.39
C SER A 55 -2.08 38.32 4.57
N ALA A 56 -2.59 39.08 5.55
CA ALA A 56 -3.20 38.52 6.76
C ALA A 56 -4.31 37.49 6.47
N ASN A 57 -5.20 37.78 5.51
CA ASN A 57 -6.27 36.86 5.11
C ASN A 57 -5.71 35.61 4.43
N GLY A 58 -4.68 35.75 3.59
CA GLY A 58 -4.03 34.61 2.96
C GLY A 58 -3.31 33.73 3.98
N GLY A 59 -2.67 34.33 5.00
CA GLY A 59 -2.00 33.62 6.08
C GLY A 59 -2.96 32.75 6.88
N PHE A 60 -4.15 33.27 7.18
CA PHE A 60 -5.22 32.51 7.84
C PHE A 60 -5.67 31.30 7.02
N VAL A 61 -5.90 31.49 5.71
CA VAL A 61 -6.29 30.39 4.81
C VAL A 61 -5.18 29.33 4.72
N LEU A 62 -3.91 29.74 4.61
CA LEU A 62 -2.79 28.81 4.56
C LEU A 62 -2.64 28.03 5.88
N MET A 63 -2.85 28.68 7.04
CA MET A 63 -2.87 27.97 8.32
C MET A 63 -4.01 26.95 8.41
N ALA A 64 -5.23 27.32 7.99
CA ALA A 64 -6.36 26.39 7.94
C ALA A 64 -6.07 25.19 7.02
N ILE A 65 -5.39 25.42 5.90
CA ILE A 65 -4.94 24.34 5.00
C ILE A 65 -3.89 23.46 5.68
N SER A 66 -2.90 24.01 6.41
CA SER A 66 -1.94 23.17 7.16
C SER A 66 -2.62 22.30 8.21
N GLU A 67 -3.54 22.86 8.99
CA GLU A 67 -4.26 22.11 10.02
C GLU A 67 -5.09 20.99 9.41
N ALA A 68 -5.78 21.26 8.29
CA ALA A 68 -6.50 20.23 7.55
C ALA A 68 -5.52 19.14 7.08
N LEU A 69 -4.38 19.50 6.50
CA LEU A 69 -3.40 18.53 5.97
C LEU A 69 -2.83 17.62 7.08
N LEU A 70 -2.57 18.17 8.26
CA LEU A 70 -2.11 17.42 9.43
C LEU A 70 -3.19 16.48 9.95
N ASN A 71 -4.42 16.97 10.10
CA ASN A 71 -5.55 16.17 10.60
C ASN A 71 -5.97 15.06 9.62
N LEU A 72 -5.78 15.28 8.31
CA LEU A 72 -6.04 14.28 7.28
C LEU A 72 -4.92 13.24 7.14
N ASN A 73 -3.80 13.35 7.85
CA ASN A 73 -2.67 12.42 7.68
C ASN A 73 -3.05 10.95 7.93
N ALA A 74 -3.93 10.69 8.90
CA ALA A 74 -4.35 9.35 9.28
C ALA A 74 -5.20 8.71 8.19
N LEU A 75 -6.00 9.51 7.48
CA LEU A 75 -6.77 9.08 6.32
C LEU A 75 -5.83 8.74 5.14
N TRP A 76 -4.76 9.52 4.94
CA TRP A 76 -3.78 9.21 3.90
C TRP A 76 -3.02 7.92 4.18
N ILE A 77 -2.54 7.74 5.42
CA ILE A 77 -1.81 6.54 5.84
C ILE A 77 -2.68 5.30 5.71
N THR A 78 -3.94 5.37 6.17
CA THR A 78 -4.88 4.25 6.06
C THR A 78 -5.22 3.92 4.60
N LEU A 79 -5.41 4.92 3.75
CA LEU A 79 -5.65 4.72 2.32
C LEU A 79 -4.44 4.08 1.61
N VAL A 80 -3.22 4.57 1.87
CA VAL A 80 -1.98 3.99 1.32
C VAL A 80 -1.81 2.54 1.76
N THR A 81 -2.12 2.24 3.02
CA THR A 81 -2.03 0.89 3.59
C THR A 81 -3.00 -0.06 2.90
N ILE A 82 -4.27 0.33 2.78
CA ILE A 82 -5.31 -0.46 2.12
C ILE A 82 -4.94 -0.71 0.65
N MET A 83 -4.50 0.32 -0.06
CA MET A 83 -4.20 0.22 -1.49
C MET A 83 -2.94 -0.60 -1.79
N SER A 84 -2.02 -0.72 -0.83
CA SER A 84 -0.75 -1.42 -1.01
C SER A 84 -0.84 -2.93 -0.79
N MET A 85 -1.80 -3.39 0.01
CA MET A 85 -2.08 -4.81 0.19
C MET A 85 -3.15 -5.26 -0.81
N PRO A 86 -2.85 -6.18 -1.76
CA PRO A 86 -3.81 -6.59 -2.80
C PRO A 86 -5.12 -7.17 -2.24
N ALA A 87 -5.04 -7.92 -1.14
CA ALA A 87 -6.19 -8.50 -0.45
C ALA A 87 -7.09 -7.41 0.17
N TRP A 88 -6.49 -6.40 0.81
CA TRP A 88 -7.26 -5.32 1.44
C TRP A 88 -7.80 -4.36 0.41
N ARG A 89 -7.03 -4.07 -0.65
CA ARG A 89 -7.48 -3.26 -1.78
C ARG A 89 -8.70 -3.87 -2.47
N SER A 90 -8.70 -5.17 -2.74
CA SER A 90 -9.82 -5.84 -3.42
C SER A 90 -11.07 -5.84 -2.53
N ALA A 91 -10.92 -6.15 -1.24
CA ALA A 91 -12.00 -6.10 -0.26
C ALA A 91 -12.60 -4.69 -0.13
N PHE A 92 -11.75 -3.66 -0.05
CA PHE A 92 -12.17 -2.26 0.03
C PHE A 92 -12.88 -1.77 -1.24
N LEU A 93 -12.37 -2.12 -2.43
CA LEU A 93 -13.02 -1.75 -3.70
C LEU A 93 -14.36 -2.46 -3.91
N GLN A 94 -14.56 -3.63 -3.30
CA GLN A 94 -15.83 -4.36 -3.33
C GLN A 94 -16.85 -3.82 -2.32
N SER A 95 -16.39 -3.32 -1.17
CA SER A 95 -17.27 -2.73 -0.15
C SER A 95 -17.78 -1.34 -0.53
N VAL A 96 -17.04 -0.57 -1.34
CA VAL A 96 -17.47 0.74 -1.83
C VAL A 96 -18.30 0.61 -3.11
N PRO A 97 -19.62 0.88 -3.10
CA PRO A 97 -20.51 0.65 -4.25
C PRO A 97 -20.12 1.47 -5.48
N LEU A 98 -19.56 2.67 -5.29
CA LEU A 98 -19.10 3.55 -6.37
C LEU A 98 -17.84 3.04 -7.09
N LEU A 99 -17.01 2.22 -6.43
CA LEU A 99 -15.71 1.77 -6.94
C LEU A 99 -15.69 0.31 -7.41
N LYS A 100 -16.83 -0.39 -7.35
CA LYS A 100 -16.97 -1.79 -7.79
C LYS A 100 -16.51 -2.03 -9.23
N LYS A 101 -16.65 -1.04 -10.11
CA LYS A 101 -16.19 -1.11 -11.52
C LYS A 101 -14.66 -1.12 -11.64
N LEU A 102 -13.92 -0.46 -10.75
CA LEU A 102 -12.46 -0.50 -10.69
C LEU A 102 -11.93 -1.80 -10.07
N GLY A 103 -12.69 -2.39 -9.14
CA GLY A 103 -12.33 -3.64 -8.45
C GLY A 103 -12.54 -4.91 -9.29
N SER A 104 -13.18 -4.82 -10.45
CA SER A 104 -13.39 -5.95 -11.36
C SER A 104 -12.10 -6.26 -12.14
N ILE A 105 -11.09 -6.77 -11.42
CA ILE A 105 -9.92 -7.39 -12.03
C ILE A 105 -10.43 -8.65 -12.73
N LYS A 106 -10.54 -8.59 -14.07
CA LYS A 106 -10.84 -9.76 -14.91
C LYS A 106 -9.90 -10.89 -14.48
N LYS A 107 -10.47 -12.02 -14.03
CA LYS A 107 -9.71 -13.24 -13.74
C LYS A 107 -8.87 -13.56 -14.99
N PRO A 108 -7.54 -13.75 -14.88
CA PRO A 108 -6.74 -14.11 -16.04
C PRO A 108 -7.26 -15.45 -16.58
N ASN A 109 -7.58 -15.47 -17.88
CA ASN A 109 -7.98 -16.66 -18.60
C ASN A 109 -6.84 -17.68 -18.45
N LYS A 110 -7.11 -18.84 -17.85
CA LYS A 110 -6.11 -19.89 -17.61
C LYS A 110 -5.71 -20.50 -18.95
N ILE A 111 -4.66 -19.98 -19.58
CA ILE A 111 -3.95 -20.70 -20.64
C ILE A 111 -3.07 -21.74 -19.95
N HIS A 112 -3.38 -23.00 -20.22
CA HIS A 112 -2.88 -24.16 -19.48
C HIS A 112 -1.51 -24.60 -20.04
N ASP A 113 -0.43 -23.90 -19.68
CA ASP A 113 0.93 -24.40 -19.96
C ASP A 113 1.37 -25.40 -18.90
N LYS A 114 1.30 -26.69 -19.26
CA LYS A 114 1.50 -27.89 -18.43
C LYS A 114 2.89 -28.06 -17.79
N LYS A 115 3.78 -27.06 -17.81
CA LYS A 115 5.17 -27.21 -17.31
C LYS A 115 5.63 -26.17 -16.28
N LYS A 116 4.79 -25.19 -15.92
CA LYS A 116 5.08 -24.30 -14.78
C LYS A 116 4.75 -25.01 -13.47
N GLN A 117 5.82 -25.60 -12.92
CA GLN A 117 6.04 -26.14 -11.58
C GLN A 117 4.87 -26.00 -10.60
N GLU A 118 4.48 -27.13 -9.98
CA GLU A 118 3.51 -27.26 -8.88
C GLU A 118 3.67 -26.17 -7.79
N THR A 119 4.89 -25.67 -7.60
CA THR A 119 5.23 -24.53 -6.76
C THR A 119 4.48 -23.24 -7.11
N ASP A 120 4.39 -22.88 -8.40
CA ASP A 120 3.65 -21.72 -8.87
C ASP A 120 2.14 -21.92 -8.73
N GLN A 121 1.66 -23.17 -8.87
CA GLN A 121 0.26 -23.51 -8.63
C GLN A 121 -0.11 -23.37 -7.14
N TYR A 122 0.78 -23.77 -6.23
CA TYR A 122 0.58 -23.60 -4.80
C TYR A 122 0.51 -22.11 -4.43
N PHE A 123 1.39 -21.27 -4.99
CA PHE A 123 1.33 -19.82 -4.80
C PHE A 123 0.11 -19.15 -5.46
N GLU A 124 -0.33 -19.65 -6.61
CA GLU A 124 -1.58 -19.23 -7.27
C GLU A 124 -2.82 -19.57 -6.45
N GLN A 125 -2.85 -20.75 -5.84
CA GLN A 125 -3.95 -21.19 -4.98
C GLN A 125 -3.98 -20.41 -3.66
N LEU A 126 -2.81 -20.18 -3.05
CA LEU A 126 -2.70 -19.34 -1.84
C LEU A 126 -3.14 -17.89 -2.12
N LYS A 127 -2.72 -17.32 -3.26
CA LYS A 127 -3.15 -16.00 -3.73
C LYS A 127 -4.64 -15.92 -4.09
N LYS A 128 -5.31 -17.06 -4.28
CA LYS A 128 -6.76 -17.14 -4.52
C LYS A 128 -7.57 -17.32 -3.23
N SER A 129 -6.93 -17.71 -2.13
CA SER A 129 -7.57 -17.99 -0.84
C SER A 129 -7.31 -16.91 0.22
N TRP A 130 -6.47 -15.92 -0.09
CA TRP A 130 -6.25 -14.67 0.62
C TRP A 130 -6.53 -13.48 -0.30
#